data_AF-A0A6V7ID79-F1
#
_entry.id   AF-A0A6V7ID79-F1
#
_cell.length_a   1.000
_cell.length_b   1.000
_cell.length_c   1.000
_cell.angle_alpha   90.00
_cell.angle_beta   90.00
_cell.angle_gamma   90.00
#
_symmetry.space_group_name_H-M   'P 1'
#
loop_
_entity.id
_entity.type
_entity.pdbx_description
1 polymer ?
#
loop_
_entity_poly.entity_id
_entity_poly.type
_entity_poly.pdbx_seq_one_letter_code
_entity_poly.pdbx_strand_id
1 'polypeptide(L)'
;NLPAPVQRRIKALKQLQLQSVNLEAKFYEEVHALECKYHKMASNLYEKRSEIVSGIYEPNDEECVWDSDEEDDEITNALKDKVKIEEEKEKKDESQNENAKGIPEFWLTIFKNVGMLAEMVQEHDEPILKHLYDIKVIILESNPM
;
A
#
# COMPACT_ATOMS: atom_id res chain seq x y z
N ASN A 1 5.31 8.91 52.00
CA ASN A 1 5.67 10.24 51.46
C ASN A 1 7.15 10.27 51.12
N LEU A 2 7.51 10.57 49.87
CA LEU A 2 8.92 10.73 49.48
C LEU A 2 9.51 12.00 50.12
N PRO A 3 10.82 12.03 50.46
CA PRO A 3 11.46 13.24 50.98
C PRO A 3 11.36 14.42 49.99
N ALA A 4 11.28 15.66 50.51
CA ALA A 4 11.15 16.85 49.68
C ALA A 4 12.22 16.99 48.57
N PRO A 5 13.52 16.66 48.79
CA PRO A 5 14.51 16.67 47.73
C PRO A 5 14.20 15.67 46.60
N VAL A 6 13.66 14.51 46.92
CA VAL A 6 13.28 13.47 45.95
C VAL A 6 12.08 13.93 45.13
N GLN A 7 11.07 14.53 45.78
CA GLN A 7 9.90 15.09 45.07
C GLN A 7 10.32 16.20 44.09
N ARG A 8 11.28 17.06 44.48
CA ARG A 8 11.80 18.11 43.59
C ARG A 8 12.49 17.52 42.35
N ARG A 9 13.29 16.47 42.52
CA ARG A 9 13.93 15.75 41.39
C ARG A 9 12.89 15.11 40.47
N ILE A 10 11.86 14.46 41.01
CA ILE A 10 10.78 13.87 40.22
C ILE A 10 10.04 14.94 39.42
N LYS A 11 9.74 16.11 40.01
CA LYS A 11 9.11 17.22 39.29
C LYS A 11 10.01 17.72 38.14
N ALA A 12 11.32 17.81 38.35
CA ALA A 12 12.27 18.16 37.30
C ALA A 12 12.29 17.11 36.17
N LEU A 13 12.28 15.82 36.50
CA LEU A 13 12.19 14.73 35.50
C LEU A 13 10.88 14.77 34.71
N LYS A 14 9.74 15.07 35.35
CA LYS A 14 8.46 15.25 34.65
C LYS A 14 8.50 16.42 33.67
N GLN A 15 9.17 17.52 34.04
CA GLN A 15 9.35 18.65 33.13
C GLN A 15 10.20 18.28 31.91
N LEU A 16 11.27 17.51 32.11
CA LEU A 16 12.08 16.99 31.00
C LEU A 16 11.28 16.03 30.11
N GLN A 17 10.47 15.16 30.72
CA GLN A 17 9.59 14.26 29.96
C GLN A 17 8.60 15.04 29.10
N LEU A 18 8.01 16.12 29.65
CA LEU A 18 7.10 16.98 28.90
C LEU A 18 7.80 17.64 27.70
N GLN A 19 9.05 18.09 27.88
CA GLN A 19 9.84 18.61 26.76
C GLN A 19 10.12 17.56 25.70
N SER A 20 10.42 16.32 26.10
CA SER A 20 10.61 15.19 25.19
C SER A 20 9.35 14.89 24.38
N VAL A 21 8.18 14.81 25.04
CA VAL A 21 6.89 14.55 24.37
C VAL A 21 6.54 15.68 23.40
N ASN A 22 6.81 16.93 23.76
CA ASN A 22 6.58 18.05 22.84
C ASN A 22 7.49 18.01 21.60
N LEU A 23 8.71 17.48 21.73
CA LEU A 23 9.61 17.30 20.60
C LEU A 23 9.15 16.15 19.70
N GLU A 24 8.73 15.03 20.32
CA GLU A 24 8.15 13.89 19.61
C GLU A 24 6.87 14.26 18.85
N ALA A 25 6.01 15.09 19.44
CA ALA A 25 4.82 15.61 18.76
C ALA A 25 5.18 16.38 17.47
N LYS A 26 6.22 17.22 17.51
CA LYS A 26 6.70 17.93 16.31
C LYS A 26 7.28 16.99 15.26
N PHE A 27 8.00 15.96 15.70
CA PHE A 27 8.51 14.94 14.79
C PHE A 27 7.38 14.24 14.05
N TYR A 28 6.34 13.79 14.76
CA TYR A 28 5.19 13.15 14.13
C TYR A 28 4.37 14.10 13.25
N GLU A 29 4.28 15.39 13.59
CA GLU A 29 3.68 16.41 12.73
C GLU A 29 4.43 16.54 11.39
N GLU A 30 5.77 16.56 11.42
CA GLU A 30 6.60 16.60 10.22
C GLU A 30 6.52 15.31 9.40
N VAL A 31 6.50 14.14 10.07
CA VAL A 31 6.29 12.84 9.41
C VAL A 31 4.93 12.79 8.71
N HIS A 32 3.85 13.21 9.38
CA HIS A 32 2.51 13.23 8.77
C HIS A 32 2.45 14.17 7.55
N ALA A 33 3.07 15.35 7.64
CA ALA A 33 3.14 16.27 6.51
C ALA A 33 3.89 15.62 5.32
N LEU A 34 4.94 14.84 5.61
CA LEU A 34 5.68 14.10 4.61
C LEU A 34 4.83 12.98 3.98
N GLU A 35 4.12 12.20 4.80
CA GLU A 35 3.20 11.15 4.34
C GLU A 35 2.10 11.74 3.45
N CYS A 36 1.47 12.86 3.86
CA CYS A 36 0.48 13.57 3.06
C CYS A 36 1.05 13.99 1.69
N LYS A 37 2.26 14.54 1.67
CA LYS A 37 2.92 14.97 0.43
C LYS A 37 3.12 13.82 -0.55
N TYR A 38 3.67 12.69 -0.08
CA TYR A 38 3.95 11.55 -0.96
C TYR A 38 2.68 10.76 -1.31
N HIS A 39 1.69 10.71 -0.42
CA HIS A 39 0.40 10.12 -0.72
C HIS A 39 -0.31 10.83 -1.89
N LYS A 40 -0.26 12.17 -1.94
CA LYS A 40 -0.78 12.94 -3.08
C LYS A 40 -0.07 12.58 -4.39
N MET A 41 1.26 12.39 -4.36
CA MET A 41 2.02 11.98 -5.54
C MET A 41 1.66 10.55 -5.97
N ALA A 42 1.47 9.64 -5.01
CA ALA A 42 1.09 8.25 -5.27
C ALA A 42 -0.37 8.10 -5.71
N SER A 43 -1.26 9.05 -5.37
CA SER A 43 -2.68 9.00 -5.74
C SER A 43 -2.88 8.82 -7.24
N ASN A 44 -2.10 9.54 -8.05
CA ASN A 44 -2.16 9.44 -9.52
C ASN A 44 -1.80 8.02 -10.01
N LEU A 45 -0.84 7.35 -9.34
CA LEU A 45 -0.45 5.99 -9.66
C LEU A 45 -1.56 4.99 -9.30
N TYR A 46 -2.21 5.18 -8.16
CA TYR A 46 -3.32 4.32 -7.73
C TYR A 46 -4.57 4.50 -8.58
N GLU A 47 -4.87 5.73 -9.01
CA GLU A 47 -5.95 6.01 -9.96
C GLU A 47 -5.70 5.31 -11.29
N LYS A 48 -4.50 5.44 -11.86
CA LYS A 48 -4.13 4.75 -13.09
C LYS A 48 -4.20 3.23 -12.95
N ARG A 49 -3.71 2.67 -11.83
CA ARG A 49 -3.89 1.24 -11.51
C ARG A 49 -5.36 0.86 -11.51
N SER A 50 -6.24 1.65 -10.87
CA SER A 50 -7.67 1.38 -10.84
C SER A 50 -8.28 1.36 -12.24
N GLU A 51 -7.87 2.26 -13.12
CA GLU A 51 -8.36 2.30 -14.51
C GLU A 51 -7.92 1.06 -15.30
N ILE A 52 -6.68 0.62 -15.12
CA ILE A 52 -6.15 -0.61 -15.75
C ILE A 52 -6.86 -1.85 -15.21
N VAL A 53 -6.95 -2.00 -13.89
CA VAL A 53 -7.59 -3.15 -13.24
C VAL A 53 -9.06 -3.28 -13.64
N SER A 54 -9.76 -2.16 -13.82
CA SER A 54 -11.17 -2.15 -14.27
C SER A 54 -11.35 -2.21 -15.79
N GLY A 55 -10.25 -2.18 -16.55
CA GLY A 55 -10.25 -2.12 -18.02
C GLY A 55 -10.88 -0.85 -18.59
N ILE A 56 -10.91 0.24 -17.82
CA ILE A 56 -11.29 1.57 -18.31
C ILE A 56 -10.17 2.10 -19.22
N TYR A 57 -8.92 1.83 -18.85
CA TYR A 57 -7.73 2.19 -19.60
C TYR A 57 -6.97 0.94 -20.03
N GLU A 58 -6.61 0.87 -21.31
CA GLU A 58 -5.74 -0.17 -21.85
C GLU A 58 -4.32 0.40 -21.98
N PRO A 59 -3.32 -0.18 -21.29
CA PRO A 59 -1.93 0.25 -21.42
C PRO A 59 -1.40 0.10 -22.84
N ASN A 60 -0.54 1.01 -23.25
CA ASN A 60 0.17 0.89 -24.54
C ASN A 60 1.49 0.12 -24.40
N ASP A 61 2.09 -0.24 -25.53
CA ASP A 61 3.32 -1.04 -25.57
C ASP A 61 4.47 -0.44 -24.74
N GLU A 62 4.63 0.90 -24.72
CA GLU A 62 5.68 1.57 -23.94
C GLU A 62 5.46 1.47 -22.43
N GLU A 63 4.19 1.47 -21.99
CA GLU A 63 3.82 1.34 -20.58
C GLU A 63 3.88 -0.10 -20.06
N CYS A 64 3.91 -1.06 -20.97
CA CYS A 64 4.11 -2.48 -20.70
C CYS A 64 5.59 -2.87 -20.67
N VAL A 65 6.51 -1.95 -21.03
CA VAL A 65 7.94 -2.18 -20.89
C VAL A 65 8.30 -2.10 -19.41
N TRP A 66 8.83 -3.20 -18.88
CA TRP A 66 9.41 -3.25 -17.55
C TRP A 66 10.93 -3.40 -17.64
N ASP A 67 11.65 -2.28 -17.57
CA ASP A 67 13.13 -2.21 -17.66
C ASP A 67 13.90 -2.89 -16.50
N SER A 68 13.23 -3.67 -15.63
CA SER A 68 13.93 -4.40 -14.58
C SER A 68 14.86 -5.46 -15.14
N ASP A 69 14.69 -5.87 -16.40
CA ASP A 69 15.59 -6.81 -17.06
C ASP A 69 17.01 -6.24 -17.27
N GLU A 70 17.21 -4.92 -17.15
CA GLU A 70 18.51 -4.26 -17.34
C GLU A 70 19.13 -3.68 -16.06
N GLU A 71 18.33 -3.30 -15.04
CA GLU A 71 18.84 -2.71 -13.79
C GLU A 71 18.80 -3.68 -12.59
N ASP A 72 19.98 -4.12 -12.14
CA ASP A 72 20.21 -4.94 -10.94
C ASP A 72 20.27 -4.07 -9.66
N ASP A 73 19.18 -3.41 -9.30
CA ASP A 73 19.05 -2.78 -8.00
C ASP A 73 18.22 -3.64 -7.01
N GLU A 74 18.32 -3.33 -5.72
CA GLU A 74 17.68 -4.13 -4.67
C GLU A 74 16.14 -4.09 -4.76
N ILE A 75 15.57 -3.01 -5.29
CA ILE A 75 14.13 -2.81 -5.40
C ILE A 75 13.58 -3.57 -6.61
N THR A 76 14.24 -3.50 -7.76
CA THR A 76 13.86 -4.24 -8.97
C THR A 76 13.92 -5.74 -8.73
N ASN A 77 14.98 -6.24 -8.09
CA ASN A 77 15.13 -7.65 -7.76
C ASN A 77 14.03 -8.16 -6.81
N ALA A 78 13.66 -7.37 -5.80
CA ALA A 78 12.58 -7.74 -4.89
C ALA A 78 11.18 -7.78 -5.58
N LEU A 79 11.00 -7.02 -6.66
CA LEU A 79 9.78 -7.02 -7.46
C LEU A 79 9.74 -8.16 -8.48
N LYS A 80 10.87 -8.52 -9.10
CA LYS A 80 11.00 -9.67 -10.02
C LYS A 80 10.51 -10.97 -9.37
N ASP A 81 10.90 -11.23 -8.12
CA ASP A 81 10.50 -12.44 -7.39
C ASP A 81 8.97 -12.53 -7.18
N LYS A 82 8.27 -11.38 -7.16
CA LYS A 82 6.82 -11.28 -6.99
C LYS A 82 6.06 -11.27 -8.32
N VAL A 83 6.72 -10.92 -9.42
CA VAL A 83 6.14 -10.84 -10.76
C VAL A 83 6.73 -11.96 -11.62
N LYS A 84 6.30 -13.19 -11.34
CA LYS A 84 6.53 -14.31 -12.26
C LYS A 84 5.41 -14.32 -13.29
N ILE A 85 5.55 -13.48 -14.31
CA ILE A 85 4.80 -13.70 -15.55
C ILE A 85 5.55 -14.82 -16.26
N GLU A 86 5.15 -16.06 -16.02
CA GLU A 86 5.63 -17.16 -16.84
C GLU A 86 5.12 -16.87 -18.26
N GLU A 87 6.03 -16.54 -19.20
CA GLU A 87 5.73 -16.63 -20.62
C GLU A 87 5.50 -18.12 -20.96
N GLU A 88 4.35 -18.67 -20.57
CA GLU A 88 3.89 -19.96 -21.05
C GLU A 88 3.56 -19.80 -22.55
N LYS A 89 4.61 -19.92 -23.38
CA LYS A 89 4.47 -20.31 -24.77
C LYS A 89 4.03 -21.77 -24.84
N GLU A 90 2.87 -22.14 -24.31
CA GLU A 90 2.26 -23.41 -24.70
C GLU A 90 0.76 -23.50 -24.39
N LYS A 91 -0.01 -23.66 -25.48
CA LYS A 91 -1.45 -23.90 -25.61
C LYS A 91 -2.34 -22.66 -25.54
N LYS A 92 -2.48 -22.04 -26.72
CA LYS A 92 -3.74 -21.43 -27.16
C LYS A 92 -4.89 -22.42 -26.94
N ASP A 93 -5.54 -22.31 -25.79
CA ASP A 93 -6.94 -22.63 -25.69
C ASP A 93 -7.67 -21.45 -26.35
N GLU A 94 -8.12 -21.64 -27.60
CA GLU A 94 -8.81 -20.64 -28.45
C GLU A 94 -10.20 -20.23 -27.88
N SER A 95 -10.38 -20.33 -26.57
CA SER A 95 -11.56 -19.88 -25.82
C SER A 95 -11.23 -18.79 -24.78
N GLN A 96 -9.96 -18.37 -24.65
CA GLN A 96 -9.59 -17.23 -23.81
C GLN A 96 -10.05 -15.92 -24.47
N ASN A 97 -11.25 -15.49 -24.07
CA ASN A 97 -11.92 -14.23 -24.37
C ASN A 97 -10.97 -13.11 -24.84
N GLU A 98 -10.98 -12.82 -26.15
CA GLU A 98 -10.54 -11.54 -26.72
C GLU A 98 -11.31 -10.32 -26.13
N ASN A 99 -12.27 -10.56 -25.24
CA ASN A 99 -13.12 -9.58 -24.55
C ASN A 99 -12.86 -9.47 -23.04
N ALA A 100 -11.77 -10.03 -22.50
CA ALA A 100 -11.45 -9.88 -21.07
C ALA A 100 -11.10 -8.40 -20.77
N LYS A 101 -12.05 -7.66 -20.21
CA LYS A 101 -11.88 -6.25 -19.85
C LYS A 101 -11.25 -6.14 -18.45
N GLY A 102 -10.07 -5.54 -18.37
CA GLY A 102 -9.34 -5.33 -17.12
C GLY A 102 -8.76 -6.62 -16.55
N ILE A 103 -8.58 -6.68 -15.23
CA ILE A 103 -8.00 -7.82 -14.51
C ILE A 103 -9.05 -8.43 -13.58
N PRO A 104 -9.72 -9.54 -13.97
CA PRO A 104 -10.72 -10.20 -13.15
C PRO A 104 -10.18 -10.61 -11.78
N GLU A 105 -11.01 -10.45 -10.74
CA GLU A 105 -10.73 -10.91 -9.37
C GLU A 105 -9.41 -10.36 -8.78
N PHE A 106 -8.89 -9.25 -9.28
CA PHE A 106 -7.62 -8.65 -8.86
C PHE A 106 -7.53 -8.48 -7.33
N TRP A 107 -8.51 -7.82 -6.72
CA TRP A 107 -8.52 -7.59 -5.27
C TRP A 107 -8.82 -8.85 -4.46
N LEU A 108 -9.71 -9.72 -4.93
CA LEU A 108 -9.95 -11.02 -4.28
C LEU A 108 -8.65 -11.84 -4.23
N THR A 109 -7.91 -11.88 -5.34
CA THR A 109 -6.61 -12.55 -5.43
C THR A 109 -5.62 -11.95 -4.42
N ILE A 110 -5.56 -10.63 -4.29
CA ILE A 110 -4.72 -9.98 -3.26
C ILE A 110 -5.14 -10.42 -1.85
N PHE A 111 -6.43 -10.40 -1.55
CA PHE A 111 -6.93 -10.76 -0.22
C PHE A 111 -6.61 -12.22 0.14
N LYS A 112 -6.61 -13.14 -0.83
CA LYS A 112 -6.27 -14.55 -0.62
C LYS A 112 -4.76 -14.81 -0.48
N ASN A 113 -3.92 -13.90 -0.95
CA ASN A 113 -2.46 -14.06 -0.92
C ASN A 113 -1.76 -13.27 0.20
N VAL A 114 -2.38 -12.22 0.73
CA VAL A 114 -1.85 -11.46 1.87
C VAL A 114 -2.23 -12.15 3.17
N GLY A 115 -1.24 -12.71 3.89
CA GLY A 115 -1.46 -13.61 5.04
C GLY A 115 -2.54 -13.15 6.04
N MET A 116 -2.46 -11.92 6.55
CA MET A 116 -3.46 -11.41 7.51
C MET A 116 -4.87 -11.30 6.90
N LEU A 117 -4.99 -10.96 5.61
CA LEU A 117 -6.28 -10.85 4.93
C LEU A 117 -6.85 -12.22 4.58
N ALA A 118 -6.00 -13.16 4.18
CA ALA A 118 -6.40 -14.50 3.79
C ALA A 118 -7.05 -15.28 4.94
N GLU A 119 -6.57 -15.06 6.17
CA GLU A 119 -7.17 -15.61 7.39
C GLU A 119 -8.56 -15.01 7.71
N MET A 120 -8.85 -13.81 7.19
CA MET A 120 -10.12 -13.11 7.42
C MET A 120 -11.19 -13.42 6.37
N VAL A 121 -10.79 -13.78 5.14
CA VAL A 121 -11.73 -14.07 4.05
C VAL A 121 -12.35 -15.46 4.22
N GLN A 122 -13.68 -15.52 4.16
CA GLN A 122 -14.44 -16.77 4.19
C GLN A 122 -15.05 -17.08 2.81
N GLU A 123 -15.46 -18.33 2.58
CA GLU A 123 -16.01 -18.78 1.28
C GLU A 123 -17.20 -17.94 0.81
N HIS A 124 -18.03 -17.44 1.74
CA HIS A 124 -19.20 -16.63 1.40
C HIS A 124 -18.88 -15.17 1.09
N ASP A 125 -17.67 -14.70 1.44
CA ASP A 125 -17.21 -13.35 1.12
C ASP A 125 -16.71 -13.26 -0.33
N GLU A 126 -16.22 -14.37 -0.90
CA GLU A 126 -15.62 -14.38 -2.24
C GLU A 126 -16.55 -13.81 -3.31
N PRO A 127 -17.85 -14.21 -3.42
CA PRO A 127 -18.75 -13.63 -4.42
C PRO A 127 -18.92 -12.12 -4.28
N ILE A 128 -18.80 -11.57 -3.07
CA ILE A 128 -18.89 -10.13 -2.79
C ILE A 128 -17.59 -9.45 -3.22
N LEU A 129 -16.44 -10.01 -2.82
CA LEU A 129 -15.11 -9.48 -3.13
C LEU A 129 -14.79 -9.50 -4.63
N LYS A 130 -15.43 -10.38 -5.43
CA LYS A 130 -15.36 -10.32 -6.90
C LYS A 130 -15.88 -9.01 -7.50
N HIS A 131 -16.73 -8.28 -6.77
CA HIS A 131 -17.26 -6.98 -7.19
C HIS A 131 -16.39 -5.81 -6.71
N LEU A 132 -15.34 -6.06 -5.92
CA LEU A 132 -14.44 -5.02 -5.45
C LEU A 132 -13.51 -4.57 -6.58
N TYR A 133 -13.59 -3.30 -6.94
CA TYR A 133 -12.86 -2.73 -8.08
C TYR A 133 -11.63 -1.90 -7.66
N ASP A 134 -11.67 -1.24 -6.50
CA ASP A 134 -10.55 -0.45 -5.97
C ASP A 134 -10.63 -0.28 -4.45
N ILE A 135 -9.48 0.00 -3.84
CA ILE A 135 -9.34 0.34 -2.42
C ILE A 135 -8.52 1.62 -2.32
N LYS A 136 -9.12 2.66 -1.73
CA LYS A 136 -8.50 3.97 -1.55
C LYS A 136 -8.28 4.26 -0.08
N VAL A 137 -7.10 4.79 0.22
CA VAL A 137 -6.77 5.39 1.51
C VAL A 137 -6.82 6.91 1.32
N ILE A 138 -7.37 7.63 2.29
CA ILE A 138 -7.39 9.09 2.29
C ILE A 138 -6.67 9.54 3.56
N ILE A 139 -5.55 10.23 3.39
CA ILE A 139 -4.82 10.85 4.52
C ILE A 139 -5.38 12.25 4.74
N LEU A 140 -5.88 12.50 5.95
CA LEU A 140 -6.41 13.81 6.33
C LEU A 140 -5.26 14.73 6.74
N GLU A 141 -5.13 15.87 6.06
CA GLU A 141 -4.08 16.85 6.37
C GLU A 141 -4.26 17.52 7.74
N SER A 142 -5.51 17.60 8.21
CA SER A 142 -5.87 18.18 9.51
C SER A 142 -6.25 17.08 10.49
N ASN A 143 -5.84 17.25 11.75
CA ASN A 143 -6.01 16.28 12.84
C ASN A 143 -5.32 14.94 12.55
N PRO A 144 -3.98 14.90 12.47
CA PRO A 144 -3.20 13.68 12.29
C PRO A 144 -3.25 12.65 13.45
N MET A 145 -4.28 12.73 14.29
CA MET A 145 -4.40 12.25 15.69
C MET A 145 -3.86 13.23 16.72
#